data_AF-A0AAV3S7V8-F1
#
_entry.id   AF-A0AAV3S7V8-F1
#
_cell.length_a   1.000
_cell.length_b   1.000
_cell.length_c   1.000
_cell.angle_alpha   90.00
_cell.angle_beta   90.00
_cell.angle_gamma   90.00
#
_symmetry.space_group_name_H-M   'P 1'
#
loop_
_entity.id
_entity.type
_entity.pdbx_description
1 polymer ?
#
loop_
_entity_poly.entity_id
_entity_poly.type
_entity_poly.pdbx_seq_one_letter_code
_entity_poly.pdbx_strand_id
1 'polypeptide(L)'
;MNADYLRRLDFGSVQGDSESWERARLGDDAILLQTAESEFVVNLADGASSHVCEIEERADGYWGRCDCDAFSYGHHECAHLCALRKADFIGAIDVEGERITIPTTGTADERRARADGGRRDDRVDDVENPGAGHDGRVFGRPEGRL
;
A
#
# COMPACT_ATOMS: atom_id res chain seq x y z
N MET A 1 -5.74 15.92 -15.98
CA MET A 1 -7.03 15.73 -15.28
C MET A 1 -7.44 17.06 -14.64
N ASN A 2 -8.73 17.32 -14.38
CA ASN A 2 -9.16 18.59 -13.77
C ASN A 2 -8.90 18.58 -12.26
N ALA A 3 -8.19 19.58 -11.75
CA ALA A 3 -7.56 19.59 -10.42
C ALA A 3 -8.45 20.07 -9.25
N ASP A 4 -9.78 19.99 -9.39
CA ASP A 4 -10.74 20.74 -8.55
C ASP A 4 -11.87 19.85 -7.95
N TYR A 5 -11.53 18.62 -7.54
CA TYR A 5 -12.48 17.66 -6.94
C TYR A 5 -12.13 17.20 -5.51
N LEU A 6 -10.98 17.61 -4.96
CA LEU A 6 -10.62 17.30 -3.58
C LEU A 6 -11.52 18.08 -2.61
N ARG A 7 -12.04 17.39 -1.60
CA ARG A 7 -12.79 17.98 -0.48
C ARG A 7 -11.88 18.10 0.72
N ARG A 8 -12.03 19.20 1.48
CA ARG A 8 -11.42 19.32 2.80
C ARG A 8 -12.02 18.25 3.72
N LEU A 9 -11.16 17.55 4.46
CA LEU A 9 -11.51 16.46 5.37
C LEU A 9 -11.33 16.91 6.81
N ASP A 10 -12.34 16.70 7.66
CA ASP A 10 -12.25 16.98 9.09
C ASP A 10 -12.12 15.68 9.91
N PHE A 11 -10.91 15.10 9.88
CA PHE A 11 -10.61 13.89 10.67
C PHE A 11 -10.80 14.07 12.18
N GLY A 12 -10.83 15.31 12.68
CA GLY A 12 -11.12 15.60 14.09
C GLY A 12 -12.56 15.29 14.47
N SER A 13 -13.52 15.66 13.60
CA SER A 13 -14.96 15.44 13.80
C SER A 13 -15.38 13.97 13.78
N VAL A 14 -14.62 13.11 13.07
CA VAL A 14 -14.90 11.68 12.95
C VAL A 14 -14.10 10.80 13.92
N GLN A 15 -13.08 11.34 14.57
CA GLN A 15 -12.25 10.59 15.51
C GLN A 15 -13.03 10.21 16.78
N GLY A 16 -13.08 8.91 17.10
CA GLY A 16 -13.75 8.38 18.27
C GLY A 16 -15.06 7.67 17.92
N ASP A 17 -16.14 8.43 17.77
CA ASP A 17 -17.53 7.92 17.75
C ASP A 17 -18.17 7.78 16.34
N SER A 18 -17.39 7.84 15.26
CA SER A 18 -17.93 7.63 13.91
C SER A 18 -17.72 6.20 13.41
N GLU A 19 -18.75 5.64 12.77
CA GLU A 19 -18.67 4.32 12.13
C GLU A 19 -17.52 4.23 11.11
N SER A 20 -17.25 5.32 10.37
CA SER A 20 -16.13 5.38 9.43
C SER A 20 -14.76 5.26 10.12
N TRP A 21 -14.60 5.88 11.29
CA TRP A 21 -13.36 5.74 12.08
C TRP A 21 -13.25 4.36 12.74
N GLU A 22 -14.35 3.75 13.18
CA GLU A 22 -14.34 2.38 13.73
C GLU A 22 -14.07 1.30 12.66
N ARG A 23 -14.53 1.52 11.43
CA ARG A 23 -14.32 0.64 10.27
C ARG A 23 -12.94 0.78 9.63
N ALA A 24 -12.29 1.92 9.78
CA ALA A 24 -10.90 2.17 9.40
C ALA A 24 -9.92 1.35 10.26
N ARG A 25 -9.94 0.02 10.13
CA ARG A 25 -9.12 -0.93 10.87
C ARG A 25 -7.91 -1.32 10.02
N LEU A 26 -6.73 -1.12 10.59
CA LEU A 26 -5.46 -1.56 10.02
C LEU A 26 -5.11 -2.89 10.69
N GLY A 27 -5.01 -3.95 9.90
CA GLY A 27 -4.74 -5.32 10.31
C GLY A 27 -4.41 -6.16 9.07
N ASP A 28 -4.14 -7.46 9.23
CA ASP A 28 -3.62 -8.33 8.17
C ASP A 28 -4.51 -8.40 6.91
N ASP A 29 -5.82 -8.20 7.06
CA ASP A 29 -6.80 -8.19 5.96
C ASP A 29 -6.94 -6.81 5.26
N ALA A 30 -6.25 -5.76 5.71
CA ALA A 30 -6.32 -4.43 5.12
C ALA A 30 -5.20 -4.25 4.07
N ILE A 31 -5.58 -3.98 2.82
CA ILE A 31 -4.64 -3.69 1.73
C ILE A 31 -4.56 -2.18 1.57
N LEU A 32 -3.36 -1.63 1.76
CA LEU A 32 -2.98 -0.30 1.33
C LEU A 32 -1.89 -0.45 0.27
N LEU A 33 -2.00 0.31 -0.80
CA LEU A 33 -1.00 0.38 -1.88
C LEU A 33 -0.94 1.82 -2.39
N GLN A 34 0.26 2.42 -2.44
CA GLN A 34 0.43 3.74 -3.03
C GLN A 34 0.64 3.62 -4.55
N THR A 35 -0.26 4.19 -5.36
CA THR A 35 -0.19 4.11 -6.84
C THR A 35 0.39 5.37 -7.48
N ALA A 36 0.31 6.51 -6.80
CA ALA A 36 1.00 7.75 -7.14
C ALA A 36 1.26 8.59 -5.88
N GLU A 37 1.96 9.72 -6.00
CA GLU A 37 2.34 10.59 -4.88
C GLU A 37 1.19 10.85 -3.89
N SER A 38 0.01 11.23 -4.41
CA SER A 38 -1.20 11.46 -3.61
C SER A 38 -2.28 10.38 -3.79
N GLU A 39 -2.04 9.31 -4.56
CA GLU A 39 -3.05 8.30 -4.93
C GLU A 39 -2.77 6.94 -4.29
N PHE A 40 -3.81 6.33 -3.71
CA PHE A 40 -3.74 5.09 -2.95
C PHE A 40 -4.92 4.18 -3.31
N VAL A 41 -4.65 2.88 -3.47
CA VAL A 41 -5.69 1.85 -3.51
C VAL A 41 -5.87 1.29 -2.10
N VAL A 42 -7.10 1.34 -1.60
CA VAL A 42 -7.46 0.91 -0.25
C VAL A 42 -8.51 -0.20 -0.32
N ASN A 43 -8.23 -1.33 0.32
CA ASN A 43 -9.22 -2.37 0.63
C ASN A 43 -9.25 -2.56 2.15
N LEU A 44 -10.44 -2.53 2.74
CA LEU A 44 -10.63 -2.77 4.18
C LEU A 44 -11.44 -4.05 4.35
N ALA A 45 -11.15 -4.82 5.40
CA ALA A 45 -11.75 -6.12 5.69
C ALA A 45 -13.30 -6.13 5.79
N ASP A 46 -13.94 -4.97 5.92
CA ASP A 46 -15.41 -4.82 5.95
C ASP A 46 -16.03 -4.53 4.55
N GLY A 47 -15.20 -4.15 3.57
CA GLY A 47 -15.61 -3.85 2.20
C GLY A 47 -15.37 -5.01 1.22
N ALA A 48 -16.28 -5.19 0.27
CA ALA A 48 -16.15 -6.20 -0.78
C ALA A 48 -15.28 -5.77 -1.99
N SER A 49 -14.75 -4.54 -1.97
CA SER A 49 -14.09 -3.90 -3.12
C SER A 49 -12.97 -2.97 -2.66
N SER A 50 -11.92 -2.87 -3.49
CA SER A 50 -10.88 -1.85 -3.33
C SER A 50 -11.34 -0.53 -3.94
N HIS A 51 -11.01 0.59 -3.29
CA HIS A 51 -11.34 1.95 -3.74
C HIS A 51 -10.07 2.78 -3.94
N VAL A 52 -10.06 3.59 -4.99
CA VAL A 52 -9.04 4.61 -5.24
C VAL A 52 -9.34 5.83 -4.38
N CYS A 53 -8.33 6.23 -3.62
CA CYS A 53 -8.33 7.39 -2.75
C CYS A 53 -7.24 8.35 -3.22
N GLU A 54 -7.54 9.63 -3.26
CA GLU A 54 -6.54 10.68 -3.45
C GLU A 54 -6.53 11.53 -2.18
N ILE A 55 -5.37 11.76 -1.57
CA ILE A 55 -5.24 12.51 -0.33
C ILE A 55 -3.91 13.27 -0.24
N GLU A 56 -3.97 14.50 0.25
CA GLU A 56 -2.81 15.35 0.51
C GLU A 56 -3.04 16.20 1.77
N GLU A 57 -1.94 16.61 2.42
CA GLU A 57 -1.95 17.61 3.49
C GLU A 57 -1.65 18.99 2.89
N ARG A 58 -2.54 19.96 3.10
CA ARG A 58 -2.33 21.37 2.73
C ARG A 58 -2.19 22.22 4.00
N ALA A 59 -1.75 23.46 3.82
CA ALA A 59 -1.54 24.41 4.93
C ALA A 59 -2.79 24.66 5.82
N ASP A 60 -4.00 24.37 5.33
CA ASP A 60 -5.26 24.53 6.07
C ASP A 60 -5.89 23.21 6.57
N GLY A 61 -5.25 22.06 6.32
CA GLY A 61 -5.71 20.72 6.73
C GLY A 61 -5.58 19.67 5.62
N TYR A 62 -6.21 18.51 5.82
CA TYR A 62 -6.21 17.43 4.83
C TYR A 62 -7.27 17.67 3.75
N TRP A 63 -6.92 17.33 2.52
CA TRP A 63 -7.78 17.39 1.35
C TRP A 63 -7.75 16.04 0.64
N GLY A 64 -8.91 15.53 0.23
CA GLY A 64 -8.97 14.22 -0.43
C GLY A 64 -10.28 13.92 -1.15
N ARG A 65 -10.28 12.77 -1.83
CA ARG A 65 -11.46 12.12 -2.41
C ARG A 65 -11.33 10.61 -2.37
N CYS A 66 -12.46 9.91 -2.42
CA CYS A 66 -12.54 8.47 -2.58
C CYS A 66 -13.67 8.14 -3.56
N ASP A 67 -13.53 7.13 -4.42
CA ASP A 67 -14.61 6.76 -5.36
C ASP A 67 -15.79 6.00 -4.72
N CYS A 68 -15.69 5.63 -3.44
CA CYS A 68 -16.74 4.90 -2.75
C CYS A 68 -18.07 5.68 -2.65
N ASP A 69 -19.19 4.96 -2.60
CA ASP A 69 -20.53 5.54 -2.49
C ASP A 69 -20.67 6.49 -1.29
N ALA A 70 -20.14 6.13 -0.13
CA ALA A 70 -20.22 6.94 1.08
C ALA A 70 -19.67 8.37 0.88
N PHE A 71 -18.53 8.50 0.18
CA PHE A 71 -17.94 9.79 -0.17
C PHE A 71 -18.86 10.58 -1.13
N SER A 72 -19.43 9.90 -2.12
CA SER A 72 -20.37 10.49 -3.10
C SER A 72 -21.68 10.97 -2.47
N TYR A 73 -22.16 10.30 -1.41
CA TYR A 73 -23.36 10.70 -0.64
C TYR A 73 -23.08 11.74 0.47
N GLY A 74 -21.85 12.24 0.61
CA GLY A 74 -21.50 13.32 1.53
C GLY A 74 -20.79 12.92 2.82
N HIS A 75 -20.48 11.64 3.02
CA HIS A 75 -19.57 11.20 4.09
C HIS A 75 -18.12 11.33 3.59
N HIS A 76 -17.63 12.58 3.56
CA HIS A 76 -16.34 12.91 2.96
C HIS A 76 -15.16 12.24 3.69
N GLU A 77 -15.24 12.05 4.99
CA GLU A 77 -14.29 11.31 5.82
C GLU A 77 -14.60 9.81 5.87
N CYS A 78 -14.73 9.17 4.69
CA CYS A 78 -15.05 7.74 4.61
C CYS A 78 -13.97 6.86 5.28
N ALA A 79 -14.31 5.60 5.58
CA ALA A 79 -13.42 4.65 6.25
C ALA A 79 -12.06 4.50 5.54
N HIS A 80 -12.02 4.57 4.21
CA HIS A 80 -10.78 4.47 3.42
C HIS A 80 -9.81 5.64 3.68
N LEU A 81 -10.32 6.88 3.68
CA LEU A 81 -9.52 8.08 3.97
C LEU A 81 -9.11 8.12 5.45
N CYS A 82 -9.99 7.67 6.35
CA CYS A 82 -9.65 7.48 7.76
C CYS A 82 -8.54 6.42 7.96
N ALA A 83 -8.54 5.34 7.17
CA ALA A 83 -7.51 4.30 7.23
C ALA A 83 -6.15 4.84 6.76
N LEU A 84 -6.10 5.58 5.65
CA LEU A 84 -4.87 6.26 5.19
C LEU A 84 -4.35 7.24 6.25
N ARG A 85 -5.23 8.06 6.86
CA ARG A 85 -4.83 8.99 7.92
C ARG A 85 -4.22 8.28 9.14
N LYS A 86 -4.78 7.12 9.53
CA LYS A 86 -4.23 6.29 10.61
C LYS A 86 -2.90 5.64 10.22
N ALA A 87 -2.80 5.15 8.98
CA ALA A 87 -1.62 4.47 8.45
C ALA A 87 -0.42 5.41 8.44
N ASP A 88 -0.60 6.62 7.91
CA ASP A 88 0.35 7.73 8.00
C ASP A 88 0.76 8.04 9.46
N PHE A 89 -0.22 8.20 10.35
CA PHE A 89 0.04 8.54 11.76
C PHE A 89 0.88 7.48 12.51
N ILE A 90 0.65 6.19 12.25
CA ILE A 90 1.41 5.10 12.88
C ILE A 90 2.65 4.70 12.07
N GLY A 91 2.88 5.30 10.90
CA GLY A 91 3.96 4.96 9.98
C GLY A 91 3.86 3.52 9.45
N ALA A 92 2.64 3.07 9.16
CA ALA A 92 2.32 1.74 8.66
C ALA A 92 2.99 1.44 7.32
N ILE A 93 3.19 0.15 7.06
CA ILE A 93 3.79 -0.37 5.84
C ILE A 93 2.67 -0.88 4.93
N ASP A 94 2.82 -0.62 3.63
CA ASP A 94 1.91 -1.03 2.57
C ASP A 94 2.22 -2.46 2.08
N VAL A 95 1.48 -2.95 1.08
CA VAL A 95 1.67 -4.33 0.58
C VAL A 95 2.94 -4.54 -0.26
N GLU A 96 3.62 -3.48 -0.71
CA GLU A 96 4.92 -3.55 -1.39
C GLU A 96 6.11 -3.39 -0.43
N GLY A 97 5.85 -3.07 0.83
CA GLY A 97 6.88 -2.90 1.87
C GLY A 97 7.28 -1.45 2.11
N GLU A 98 6.59 -0.49 1.48
CA GLU A 98 6.86 0.94 1.61
C GLU A 98 6.02 1.60 2.70
N ARG A 99 6.51 2.70 3.27
CA ARG A 99 5.75 3.44 4.30
C ARG A 99 4.67 4.31 3.67
N ILE A 100 3.42 4.06 4.07
CA ILE A 100 2.31 5.00 3.81
C ILE A 100 2.64 6.37 4.42
N THR A 101 2.75 7.38 3.57
CA THR A 101 3.01 8.77 3.94
C THR A 101 2.08 9.65 3.11
N ILE A 102 1.30 10.53 3.75
CA ILE A 102 0.45 11.48 3.02
C ILE A 102 1.34 12.64 2.53
N PRO A 103 1.35 12.99 1.23
CA PRO A 103 2.18 14.08 0.72
C PRO A 103 1.70 15.44 1.23
N THR A 104 2.64 16.37 1.46
CA THR A 104 2.33 17.75 1.88
C THR A 104 2.47 18.73 0.72
N THR A 105 1.36 19.33 0.31
CA THR A 105 1.28 20.29 -0.79
C THR A 105 1.13 21.71 -0.26
N GLY A 106 2.24 22.45 -0.24
CA GLY A 106 2.30 23.83 0.22
C GLY A 106 3.71 24.19 0.64
N THR A 107 4.20 25.36 0.24
CA THR A 107 5.63 25.65 0.23
C THR A 107 6.27 25.72 1.63
N ALA A 108 7.04 24.69 1.97
CA ALA A 108 8.37 24.85 2.55
C ALA A 108 9.31 23.78 2.00
N ASP A 109 10.19 24.21 1.09
CA ASP A 109 11.42 23.52 0.64
C ASP A 109 11.37 22.42 -0.43
N GLU A 110 11.96 22.73 -1.58
CA GLU A 110 12.43 21.80 -2.64
C GLU A 110 13.61 20.91 -2.16
N ARG A 111 13.73 20.58 -0.86
CA ARG A 111 14.96 20.00 -0.28
C ARG A 111 15.08 18.48 -0.26
N ARG A 112 14.10 17.74 -0.78
CA ARG A 112 14.27 16.33 -1.13
C ARG A 112 13.70 16.04 -2.51
N ALA A 113 14.46 16.50 -3.52
CA ALA A 113 14.64 15.70 -4.71
C ALA A 113 15.10 14.29 -4.27
N ARG A 114 14.17 13.34 -4.24
CA ARG A 114 14.47 11.93 -4.12
C ARG A 114 13.69 11.18 -5.19
N ALA A 115 14.35 11.03 -6.32
CA ALA A 115 14.00 10.01 -7.28
C ALA A 115 14.54 8.67 -6.76
N ASP A 116 13.77 8.01 -5.90
CA ASP A 116 13.71 6.55 -5.83
C ASP A 116 12.50 6.12 -6.68
N GLY A 117 12.55 6.28 -8.01
CA GLY A 117 13.56 5.52 -8.75
C GLY A 117 13.39 4.03 -8.46
N GLY A 118 12.13 3.57 -8.46
CA GLY A 118 11.69 2.26 -7.98
C GLY A 118 12.64 1.15 -8.40
N ARG A 119 13.39 0.65 -7.43
CA ARG A 119 14.36 -0.42 -7.68
C ARG A 119 13.55 -1.68 -7.92
N ARG A 120 13.50 -2.12 -9.18
CA ARG A 120 13.31 -3.53 -9.48
C ARG A 120 14.46 -4.26 -8.83
N ASP A 121 14.22 -4.87 -7.68
CA ASP A 121 15.04 -5.98 -7.24
C ASP A 121 14.63 -7.13 -8.14
N ASP A 122 15.32 -7.27 -9.27
CA ASP A 122 15.18 -8.40 -10.21
C ASP A 122 15.74 -9.67 -9.54
N ARG A 123 15.12 -10.09 -8.42
CA ARG A 123 15.47 -11.30 -7.69
C ARG A 123 14.52 -12.43 -8.04
N VAL A 124 14.60 -12.82 -9.30
CA VAL A 124 14.39 -14.21 -9.69
C VAL A 124 15.61 -14.99 -9.18
N ASP A 125 15.58 -15.42 -7.92
CA ASP A 125 16.36 -16.57 -7.50
C ASP A 125 15.50 -17.81 -7.77
N ASP A 126 15.86 -18.53 -8.82
CA ASP A 126 15.31 -19.86 -9.13
C ASP A 126 15.28 -20.73 -7.86
N VAL A 127 14.12 -21.30 -7.56
CA VAL A 127 14.08 -22.49 -6.71
C VAL A 127 14.67 -23.63 -7.54
N GLU A 128 15.99 -23.80 -7.43
CA GLU A 128 16.72 -24.88 -8.08
C GLU A 128 16.09 -26.23 -7.72
N ASN A 129 15.64 -26.93 -8.76
CA ASN A 129 15.12 -28.28 -8.68
C ASN A 129 16.25 -29.27 -8.30
N PRO A 130 16.23 -29.93 -7.13
CA PRO A 130 17.23 -30.93 -6.77
C PRO A 130 16.96 -32.26 -7.49
N GLY A 131 17.15 -32.25 -8.81
CA GLY A 131 17.14 -33.43 -9.66
C GLY A 131 18.48 -34.16 -9.62
N ALA A 132 18.43 -35.49 -9.49
CA ALA A 132 19.52 -36.44 -9.74
C ALA A 132 20.75 -36.41 -8.80
N GLY A 133 20.65 -37.14 -7.69
CA GLY A 133 21.82 -37.77 -7.09
C GLY A 133 22.37 -38.88 -7.99
N HIS A 134 23.44 -38.60 -8.74
CA HIS A 134 24.23 -39.58 -9.49
C HIS A 134 25.72 -39.17 -9.42
N ASP A 135 26.47 -39.75 -8.49
CA ASP A 135 27.93 -39.64 -8.44
C ASP A 135 28.59 -40.73 -9.31
N GLY A 136 29.11 -40.32 -10.47
CA GLY A 136 29.63 -41.21 -11.51
C GLY A 136 30.94 -41.93 -11.17
N ARG A 137 30.95 -42.81 -10.16
CA ARG A 137 32.06 -43.72 -9.89
C ARG A 137 32.06 -44.90 -10.85
N VAL A 138 32.82 -44.78 -11.94
CA VAL A 138 33.11 -45.91 -12.83
C VAL A 138 34.35 -46.65 -12.34
N PHE A 139 34.18 -47.86 -11.80
CA PHE A 139 35.27 -48.81 -11.55
C PHE A 139 34.87 -50.25 -11.93
N GLY A 140 35.44 -50.75 -13.02
CA GLY A 140 35.79 -52.17 -13.26
C GLY A 140 34.70 -53.27 -13.26
N ARG A 141 34.35 -53.75 -14.46
CA ARG A 141 34.06 -55.17 -14.79
C ARG A 141 35.20 -55.68 -15.71
N PRO A 142 35.36 -56.99 -16.07
CA PRO A 142 34.56 -58.21 -15.80
C PRO A 142 35.39 -59.26 -14.99
N GLU A 143 35.17 -60.59 -14.89
CA GLU A 143 34.25 -61.57 -15.51
C GLU A 143 33.49 -62.45 -14.48
N GLY A 144 33.96 -63.69 -14.20
CA GLY A 144 33.34 -64.66 -13.29
C GLY A 144 34.10 -65.99 -13.19
N ARG A 145 33.42 -67.05 -12.68
CA ARG A 145 33.84 -68.47 -12.58
C ARG A 145 34.78 -68.84 -11.42
N LEU A 146 34.22 -69.50 -10.39
CA LEU A 146 34.33 -70.95 -10.19
C LEU A 146 33.29 -71.44 -9.18
#